data_AF-A0A6J5H1D8-F1
#
_entry.id   AF-A0A6J5H1D8-F1
#
_cell.length_a   1.000
_cell.length_b   1.000
_cell.length_c   1.000
_cell.angle_alpha   90.00
_cell.angle_beta   90.00
_cell.angle_gamma   90.00
#
_symmetry.space_group_name_H-M   'P 1'
#
loop_
_entity.id
_entity.type
_entity.pdbx_description
1 polymer ?
#
loop_
_entity_poly.entity_id
_entity_poly.type
_entity_poly.pdbx_seq_one_letter_code
_entity_poly.pdbx_strand_id
1 'polypeptide(L)'
;MNKTINNSKNFLWSVVKKTVPLTLFINVVSIAIAYGFYEMAFRVSLVPFFLAMAMLIFAALGPVMIATIDRGQSRLVSLGLANGIMIGSIYFFFGVVCFFFYFLFAPMPLYARAGGLVPGIAMTVYWMVFTARDVSRALKTSRFVQQAFEDKGDVLQYRLQNIAKLESVLSSRSPSGKLHMYLVLLIAPLSLVIGRVLTPAFGSHGPILLAALILFPVSQWIAGIGVRQYFVMVRLPRMLERTQGKSVIVASDDIH
;
A
#
# COMPACT_ATOMS: atom_id res chain seq x y z
N MET A 1 8.05 24.55 26.68
CA MET A 1 8.73 23.99 25.48
C MET A 1 9.06 22.49 25.56
N ASN A 2 9.17 21.87 26.75
CA ASN A 2 9.48 20.43 26.88
C ASN A 2 8.31 19.44 26.71
N LYS A 3 7.05 19.89 26.76
CA LYS A 3 5.87 18.99 26.75
C LYS A 3 5.51 18.47 25.35
N THR A 4 5.69 19.29 24.31
CA THR A 4 5.40 18.97 22.91
C THR A 4 6.39 17.96 22.29
N ILE A 5 7.64 17.95 22.75
CA ILE A 5 8.69 17.04 22.24
C ILE A 5 8.46 15.59 22.73
N ASN A 6 7.97 15.42 23.97
CA ASN A 6 7.65 14.09 24.51
C ASN A 6 6.42 13.44 23.86
N ASN A 7 5.38 14.24 23.55
CA ASN A 7 4.19 13.72 22.86
C ASN A 7 4.49 13.28 21.41
N SER A 8 5.36 14.02 20.71
CA SER A 8 5.82 13.65 19.36
C SER A 8 6.56 12.31 19.36
N LYS A 9 7.54 12.10 20.27
CA LYS A 9 8.33 10.85 20.39
C LYS A 9 7.47 9.59 20.51
N ASN A 10 6.33 9.70 21.18
CA ASN A 10 5.40 8.59 21.42
C ASN A 10 4.53 8.26 20.21
N PHE A 11 4.30 9.21 19.30
CA PHE A 11 3.34 9.04 18.21
C PHE A 11 3.83 8.06 17.13
N LEU A 12 5.04 8.24 16.60
CA LEU A 12 5.61 7.32 15.60
C LEU A 12 5.72 5.89 16.15
N TRP A 13 6.20 5.76 17.38
CA TRP A 13 6.31 4.45 18.07
C TRP A 13 4.96 3.82 18.34
N SER A 14 3.93 4.60 18.68
CA SER A 14 2.55 4.12 18.83
C SER A 14 2.01 3.58 17.51
N VAL A 15 2.26 4.27 16.39
CA VAL A 15 1.87 3.80 15.05
C VAL A 15 2.62 2.52 14.69
N VAL A 16 3.94 2.48 14.85
CA VAL A 16 4.76 1.29 14.56
C VAL A 16 4.28 0.09 15.38
N LYS A 17 4.02 0.26 16.69
CA LYS A 17 3.52 -0.84 17.54
C LYS A 17 2.16 -1.39 17.09
N LYS A 18 1.30 -0.56 16.49
CA LYS A 18 0.00 -0.99 15.97
C LYS A 18 0.10 -1.63 14.60
N THR A 19 0.97 -1.13 13.73
CA THR A 19 1.07 -1.58 12.34
C THR A 19 1.93 -2.84 12.20
N VAL A 20 2.99 -2.99 12.99
CA VAL A 20 3.91 -4.12 12.92
C VAL A 20 3.19 -5.47 13.07
N PRO A 21 2.36 -5.72 14.10
CA PRO A 21 1.66 -7.00 14.25
C PRO A 21 0.81 -7.37 13.02
N LEU A 22 0.09 -6.40 12.46
CA LEU A 22 -0.73 -6.61 11.26
C LEU A 22 0.14 -6.94 10.04
N THR A 23 1.25 -6.23 9.86
CA THR A 23 2.18 -6.51 8.75
C THR A 23 2.86 -7.87 8.90
N LEU A 24 3.20 -8.28 10.11
CA LEU A 24 3.78 -9.59 10.38
C LEU A 24 2.77 -10.69 10.03
N PHE A 25 1.53 -10.56 10.51
CA PHE A 25 0.47 -11.51 10.22
C PHE A 25 0.27 -11.69 8.70
N ILE A 26 0.10 -10.60 7.96
CA ILE A 26 -0.09 -10.65 6.50
C ILE A 26 1.08 -11.30 5.77
N ASN A 27 2.32 -11.02 6.20
CA ASN A 27 3.50 -11.61 5.56
C ASN A 27 3.69 -13.09 5.95
N VAL A 28 3.32 -13.51 7.17
CA VAL A 28 3.28 -14.93 7.54
C VAL A 28 2.26 -15.69 6.69
N VAL A 29 1.07 -15.12 6.47
CA VAL A 29 0.08 -15.70 5.55
C VAL A 29 0.62 -15.73 4.12
N SER A 30 1.31 -14.68 3.67
CA SER A 30 1.99 -14.63 2.37
C SER A 30 2.98 -15.80 2.20
N ILE A 31 3.80 -16.07 3.23
CA ILE A 31 4.74 -17.18 3.24
C ILE A 31 4.01 -18.53 3.18
N ALA A 32 2.95 -18.70 3.96
CA ALA A 32 2.18 -19.95 3.99
C ALA A 32 1.54 -20.24 2.62
N ILE A 33 0.96 -19.23 1.97
CA ILE A 33 0.41 -19.37 0.61
C ILE A 33 1.53 -19.64 -0.41
N ALA A 34 2.65 -18.90 -0.31
CA ALA A 34 3.77 -19.06 -1.22
C ALA A 34 4.38 -20.48 -1.13
N TYR A 35 4.50 -21.02 0.08
CA TYR A 35 4.98 -22.38 0.29
C TYR A 35 3.94 -23.43 -0.14
N GLY A 36 2.69 -23.28 0.30
CA GLY A 36 1.63 -24.25 0.05
C GLY A 36 1.28 -24.42 -1.44
N PHE A 37 1.18 -23.33 -2.20
CA PHE A 37 0.85 -23.44 -3.62
C PHE A 37 2.07 -23.75 -4.49
N TYR A 38 3.17 -23.03 -4.33
CA TYR A 38 4.26 -23.11 -5.32
C TYR A 38 5.24 -24.25 -5.05
N GLU A 39 5.46 -24.61 -3.78
CA GLU A 39 6.29 -25.77 -3.43
C GLU A 39 5.46 -27.04 -3.29
N MET A 40 4.41 -27.04 -2.46
CA MET A 40 3.67 -28.28 -2.19
C MET A 40 2.72 -28.68 -3.34
N ALA A 41 1.86 -27.75 -3.80
CA ALA A 41 0.83 -28.08 -4.78
C ALA A 41 1.35 -28.11 -6.23
N PHE A 42 2.21 -27.17 -6.61
CA PHE A 42 2.76 -27.07 -7.97
C PHE A 42 4.13 -27.74 -8.12
N ARG A 43 4.90 -27.89 -7.04
CA ARG A 43 6.25 -28.49 -7.05
C ARG A 43 7.19 -27.86 -8.08
N VAL A 44 7.13 -26.54 -8.20
CA VAL A 44 7.87 -25.79 -9.23
C VAL A 44 9.09 -25.06 -8.68
N SER A 45 8.98 -24.39 -7.53
CA SER A 45 10.05 -23.52 -7.03
C SER A 45 9.82 -23.05 -5.60
N LEU A 46 10.92 -22.98 -4.84
CA LEU A 46 11.02 -22.31 -3.53
C LEU A 46 11.25 -20.79 -3.63
N VAL A 47 11.47 -20.24 -4.82
CA VAL A 47 11.73 -18.79 -4.99
C VAL A 47 10.59 -17.92 -4.42
N PRO A 48 9.29 -18.21 -4.66
CA PRO A 48 8.19 -17.46 -4.04
C PRO A 48 8.25 -17.43 -2.51
N PHE A 49 8.66 -18.54 -1.90
CA PHE A 49 8.82 -18.65 -0.46
C PHE A 49 9.95 -17.74 0.04
N PHE A 50 11.13 -17.77 -0.60
CA PHE A 50 12.25 -16.90 -0.22
C PHE A 50 11.92 -15.41 -0.40
N LEU A 51 11.20 -15.05 -1.46
CA LEU A 51 10.74 -13.66 -1.65
C LEU A 51 9.74 -13.22 -0.57
N ALA A 52 8.81 -14.09 -0.16
CA ALA A 52 7.88 -13.79 0.92
C ALA A 52 8.58 -13.66 2.28
N MET A 53 9.59 -14.51 2.54
CA MET A 53 10.46 -14.39 3.72
C MET A 53 11.25 -13.07 3.74
N ALA A 54 11.83 -12.70 2.60
CA ALA A 54 12.54 -11.42 2.48
C ALA A 54 11.61 -10.23 2.75
N MET A 55 10.36 -10.29 2.26
CA MET A 55 9.37 -9.26 2.52
C MET A 55 8.97 -9.20 4.00
N LEU A 56 8.83 -10.35 4.69
CA LEU A 56 8.58 -10.38 6.13
C LEU A 56 9.70 -9.68 6.91
N ILE A 57 10.96 -10.00 6.61
CA ILE A 57 12.13 -9.40 7.28
C ILE A 57 12.14 -7.89 7.03
N PHE A 58 11.91 -7.47 5.79
CA PHE A 58 11.81 -6.05 5.45
C PHE A 58 10.66 -5.34 6.17
N ALA A 59 9.48 -5.96 6.25
CA ALA A 59 8.31 -5.41 6.92
C ALA A 59 8.47 -5.33 8.44
N ALA A 60 9.21 -6.26 9.04
CA ALA A 60 9.50 -6.27 10.47
C ALA A 60 10.56 -5.23 10.85
N LEU A 61 11.69 -5.22 10.12
CA LEU A 61 12.85 -4.40 10.45
C LEU A 61 12.71 -2.96 9.95
N GLY A 62 12.09 -2.75 8.80
CA GLY A 62 12.03 -1.46 8.15
C GLY A 62 11.37 -0.36 9.00
N PRO A 63 10.18 -0.56 9.58
CA PRO A 63 9.55 0.45 10.44
C PRO A 63 10.36 0.75 11.70
N VAL A 64 11.04 -0.26 12.26
CA VAL A 64 11.91 -0.10 13.45
C VAL A 64 13.17 0.69 13.10
N MET A 65 13.80 0.39 11.97
CA MET A 65 14.94 1.15 11.45
C MET A 65 14.57 2.61 11.17
N ILE A 66 13.40 2.86 10.58
CA ILE A 66 12.91 4.23 10.35
C ILE A 66 12.70 4.95 11.68
N ALA A 67 12.08 4.30 12.67
CA ALA A 67 11.83 4.91 13.97
C ALA A 67 13.11 5.22 14.75
N THR A 68 14.14 4.40 14.62
CA THR A 68 15.45 4.62 15.26
C THR A 68 16.24 5.73 14.56
N ILE A 69 16.26 5.77 13.23
CA ILE A 69 16.94 6.82 12.44
C ILE A 69 16.30 8.19 12.67
N ASP A 70 14.97 8.24 12.78
CA ASP A 70 14.24 9.49 13.02
C ASP A 70 14.53 10.11 14.42
N ARG A 71 15.18 9.34 15.32
CA ARG A 71 15.52 9.75 16.69
C ARG A 71 14.34 10.33 17.49
N GLY A 72 13.11 9.97 17.09
CA GLY A 72 11.87 10.42 17.73
C GLY A 72 11.45 11.85 17.37
N GLN A 73 11.90 12.40 16.26
CA GLN A 73 11.44 13.72 15.79
C GLN A 73 10.01 13.67 15.21
N SER A 74 9.49 12.47 14.95
CA SER A 74 8.18 12.17 14.34
C SER A 74 7.91 13.04 13.13
N ARG A 75 8.92 13.10 12.25
CA ARG A 75 8.79 13.78 10.96
C ARG A 75 7.70 13.11 10.15
N LEU A 76 6.89 13.91 9.45
CA LEU A 76 5.81 13.39 8.62
C LEU A 76 6.33 12.43 7.54
N VAL A 77 7.56 12.66 7.05
CA VAL A 77 8.27 11.79 6.10
C VAL A 77 8.53 10.41 6.71
N SER A 78 9.02 10.35 7.95
CA SER A 78 9.33 9.09 8.64
C SER A 78 8.05 8.28 8.91
N LEU A 79 6.97 8.96 9.31
CA LEU A 79 5.65 8.34 9.44
C LEU A 79 5.13 7.83 8.08
N GLY A 80 5.29 8.64 7.03
CA GLY A 80 4.92 8.28 5.66
C GLY A 80 5.64 7.04 5.15
N LEU A 81 6.95 6.93 5.44
CA LEU A 81 7.77 5.77 5.09
C LEU A 81 7.36 4.52 5.87
N ALA A 82 7.14 4.64 7.19
CA ALA A 82 6.71 3.50 8.02
C ALA A 82 5.34 2.95 7.57
N ASN A 83 4.38 3.83 7.30
CA ASN A 83 3.08 3.43 6.74
C ASN A 83 3.20 2.91 5.29
N GLY A 84 4.17 3.42 4.52
CA GLY A 84 4.49 2.92 3.18
C GLY A 84 4.89 1.45 3.19
N ILE A 85 5.64 1.01 4.21
CA ILE A 85 6.01 -0.42 4.38
C ILE A 85 4.77 -1.28 4.67
N MET A 86 3.84 -0.78 5.48
CA MET A 86 2.58 -1.48 5.74
C MET A 86 1.75 -1.62 4.46
N ILE A 87 1.55 -0.53 3.73
CA ILE A 87 0.83 -0.54 2.45
C ILE A 87 1.54 -1.48 1.45
N GLY A 88 2.87 -1.44 1.40
CA GLY A 88 3.68 -2.34 0.59
C GLY A 88 3.49 -3.80 0.95
N SER A 89 3.42 -4.14 2.25
CA SER A 89 3.15 -5.51 2.72
C SER A 89 1.78 -6.00 2.32
N ILE A 90 0.76 -5.14 2.46
CA ILE A 90 -0.60 -5.44 2.04
C ILE A 90 -0.65 -5.63 0.51
N TYR A 91 -0.01 -4.76 -0.26
CA TYR A 91 0.09 -4.91 -1.72
C TYR A 91 0.85 -6.18 -2.12
N PHE A 92 1.92 -6.52 -1.42
CA PHE A 92 2.69 -7.72 -1.67
C PHE A 92 1.82 -8.98 -1.53
N PHE A 93 1.01 -9.06 -0.49
CA PHE A 93 0.06 -10.16 -0.34
C PHE A 93 -0.96 -10.20 -1.50
N PHE A 94 -1.76 -9.13 -1.67
CA PHE A 94 -2.89 -9.14 -2.60
C PHE A 94 -2.49 -9.14 -4.08
N GLY A 95 -1.44 -8.40 -4.43
CA GLY A 95 -0.96 -8.27 -5.80
C GLY A 95 0.14 -9.28 -6.12
N VAL A 96 1.20 -9.33 -5.31
CA VAL A 96 2.39 -10.10 -5.66
C VAL A 96 2.19 -11.60 -5.45
N VAL A 97 1.82 -12.02 -4.24
CA VAL A 97 1.70 -13.45 -3.89
C VAL A 97 0.52 -14.11 -4.60
N CYS A 98 -0.64 -13.43 -4.63
CA CYS A 98 -1.83 -14.02 -5.23
C CYS A 98 -1.85 -13.91 -6.75
N PHE A 99 -1.44 -12.78 -7.35
CA PHE A 99 -1.55 -12.57 -8.79
C PHE A 99 -0.21 -12.75 -9.53
N PHE A 100 0.82 -11.96 -9.22
CA PHE A 100 2.06 -12.00 -10.00
C PHE A 100 2.82 -13.33 -9.85
N PHE A 101 2.92 -13.88 -8.64
CA PHE A 101 3.55 -15.17 -8.44
C PHE A 101 2.80 -16.28 -9.17
N TYR A 102 1.47 -16.20 -9.24
CA TYR A 102 0.68 -17.20 -9.95
C TYR A 102 1.09 -17.24 -11.42
N PHE A 103 1.07 -16.09 -12.11
CA PHE A 103 1.44 -16.05 -13.53
C PHE A 103 2.95 -16.21 -13.80
N LEU A 104 3.82 -15.97 -12.81
CA LEU A 104 5.27 -16.16 -12.96
C LEU A 104 5.69 -17.62 -12.75
N PHE A 105 5.20 -18.26 -11.69
CA PHE A 105 5.73 -19.53 -11.21
C PHE A 105 4.82 -20.72 -11.46
N ALA A 106 3.50 -20.54 -11.55
CA ALA A 106 2.61 -21.69 -11.73
C ALA A 106 2.86 -22.35 -13.11
N PRO A 107 2.73 -23.69 -13.20
CA PRO A 107 3.00 -24.44 -14.41
C PRO A 107 1.93 -24.16 -15.46
N MET A 108 2.18 -23.18 -16.32
CA MET A 108 1.30 -22.80 -17.42
C MET A 108 2.13 -22.42 -18.67
N PRO A 109 1.55 -22.54 -19.88
CA PRO A 109 2.25 -22.22 -21.12
C PRO A 109 2.54 -20.72 -21.25
N LEU A 110 3.56 -20.36 -22.02
CA LEU A 110 4.10 -19.01 -22.09
C LEU A 110 3.06 -17.95 -22.48
N TYR A 111 2.16 -18.26 -23.42
CA TYR A 111 1.11 -17.34 -23.85
C TYR A 111 0.15 -16.99 -22.71
N ALA A 112 -0.19 -17.94 -21.83
CA ALA A 112 -1.05 -17.71 -20.68
C ALA A 112 -0.34 -16.85 -19.62
N ARG A 113 0.96 -17.10 -19.38
CA ARG A 113 1.78 -16.22 -18.50
C ARG A 113 1.82 -14.80 -19.01
N ALA A 114 2.15 -14.63 -20.30
CA ALA A 114 2.25 -13.32 -20.93
C ALA A 114 0.89 -12.60 -20.91
N GLY A 115 -0.20 -13.32 -21.20
CA GLY A 115 -1.57 -12.80 -21.17
C GLY A 115 -2.03 -12.32 -19.80
N GLY A 116 -1.50 -12.86 -18.70
CA GLY A 116 -1.77 -12.35 -17.34
C GLY A 116 -0.80 -11.24 -16.91
N LEU A 117 0.50 -11.45 -17.12
CA LEU A 117 1.54 -10.53 -16.64
C LEU A 117 1.54 -9.20 -17.38
N VAL A 118 1.48 -9.21 -18.72
CA VAL A 118 1.57 -7.97 -19.50
C VAL A 118 0.41 -7.03 -19.16
N PRO A 119 -0.87 -7.47 -19.20
CA PRO A 119 -1.98 -6.62 -18.79
C PRO A 119 -1.93 -6.26 -17.30
N GLY A 120 -1.54 -7.19 -16.42
CA GLY A 120 -1.43 -6.93 -14.98
C GLY A 120 -0.43 -5.83 -14.65
N ILE A 121 0.76 -5.88 -15.25
CA ILE A 121 1.80 -4.84 -15.10
C ILE A 121 1.33 -3.53 -15.74
N ALA A 122 0.83 -3.58 -16.97
CA ALA A 122 0.38 -2.38 -17.69
C ALA A 122 -0.75 -1.66 -16.94
N MET A 123 -1.73 -2.40 -16.43
CA MET A 123 -2.83 -1.87 -15.62
C MET A 123 -2.32 -1.24 -14.33
N THR A 124 -1.38 -1.91 -13.64
CA THR A 124 -0.78 -1.40 -12.40
C THR A 124 -0.05 -0.09 -12.63
N VAL A 125 0.80 -0.03 -13.66
CA VAL A 125 1.56 1.17 -14.02
C VAL A 125 0.60 2.29 -14.42
N TYR A 126 -0.36 1.99 -15.29
CA TYR A 126 -1.37 2.96 -15.73
C TYR A 126 -2.13 3.55 -14.54
N TRP A 127 -2.59 2.71 -13.62
CA TRP A 127 -3.35 3.12 -12.45
C TRP A 127 -2.53 3.99 -11.49
N MET A 128 -1.26 3.62 -11.24
CA MET A 128 -0.35 4.42 -10.43
C MET A 128 -0.07 5.80 -11.06
N VAL A 129 0.19 5.85 -12.37
CA VAL A 129 0.42 7.11 -13.10
C VAL A 129 -0.82 7.99 -13.10
N PHE A 130 -1.99 7.40 -13.35
CA PHE A 130 -3.26 8.12 -13.32
C PHE A 130 -3.51 8.73 -11.94
N THR A 131 -3.37 7.93 -10.88
CA THR A 131 -3.53 8.39 -9.49
C THR A 131 -2.51 9.48 -9.14
N ALA A 132 -1.26 9.32 -9.55
CA ALA A 132 -0.21 10.31 -9.30
C ALA A 132 -0.51 11.65 -9.97
N ARG A 133 -1.01 11.64 -11.21
CA ARG A 133 -1.42 12.85 -11.94
C ARG A 133 -2.61 13.53 -11.28
N ASP A 134 -3.61 12.74 -10.88
CA ASP A 134 -4.80 13.26 -10.21
C ASP A 134 -4.47 13.93 -8.87
N VAL A 135 -3.70 13.24 -8.02
CA VAL A 135 -3.23 13.78 -6.74
C VAL A 135 -2.35 15.02 -6.97
N SER A 136 -1.42 14.98 -7.92
CA SER A 136 -0.58 16.14 -8.20
C SER A 136 -1.39 17.35 -8.69
N ARG A 137 -2.44 17.14 -9.49
CA ARG A 137 -3.32 18.21 -9.95
C ARG A 137 -4.14 18.76 -8.78
N ALA A 138 -4.71 17.89 -7.95
CA ALA A 138 -5.45 18.29 -6.76
C ALA A 138 -4.59 19.12 -5.79
N LEU A 139 -3.33 18.72 -5.57
CA LEU A 139 -2.39 19.45 -4.71
C LEU A 139 -2.01 20.83 -5.27
N LYS A 140 -1.95 20.99 -6.60
CA LYS A 140 -1.65 22.29 -7.23
C LYS A 140 -2.83 23.26 -7.23
N THR A 141 -4.05 22.75 -7.38
CA THR A 141 -5.23 23.59 -7.58
C THR A 141 -5.99 23.88 -6.28
N SER A 142 -5.81 23.06 -5.23
CA SER A 142 -6.54 23.24 -3.98
C SER A 142 -5.77 24.13 -2.98
N ARG A 143 -6.52 24.91 -2.19
CA ARG A 143 -6.02 25.61 -0.98
C ARG A 143 -5.59 24.64 0.14
N PHE A 144 -5.50 23.35 -0.14
CA PHE A 144 -5.17 22.30 0.82
C PHE A 144 -3.82 22.52 1.49
N VAL A 145 -2.80 22.97 0.75
CA VAL A 145 -1.47 23.26 1.32
C VAL A 145 -1.55 24.39 2.35
N GLN A 146 -2.41 25.39 2.15
CA GLN A 146 -2.62 26.48 3.11
C GLN A 146 -3.48 26.07 4.32
N GLN A 147 -4.39 25.10 4.18
CA GLN A 147 -5.25 24.63 5.27
C GLN A 147 -4.64 23.47 6.08
N ALA A 148 -3.76 22.66 5.48
CA ALA A 148 -3.20 21.47 6.10
C ALA A 148 -1.91 21.71 6.88
N PHE A 149 -1.20 22.81 6.59
CA PHE A 149 0.05 23.19 7.25
C PHE A 149 -0.13 24.55 7.94
N GLU A 150 -0.20 24.54 9.27
CA GLU A 150 -0.14 25.77 10.06
C GLU A 150 1.33 26.15 10.25
N ASP A 151 1.71 27.34 9.81
CA ASP A 151 3.04 27.90 10.06
C ASP A 151 3.10 28.42 11.50
N LYS A 152 3.72 27.64 12.40
CA LYS A 152 4.02 28.05 13.77
C LYS A 152 5.49 28.45 13.91
N GLY A 153 5.90 29.45 13.13
CA GLY A 153 7.17 30.15 13.29
C GLY A 153 8.37 29.31 12.88
N ASP A 154 8.80 28.36 13.71
CA ASP A 154 10.03 27.58 13.53
C ASP A 154 9.78 26.18 12.94
N VAL A 155 8.52 25.72 12.93
CA VAL A 155 8.11 24.38 12.46
C VAL A 155 6.75 24.46 11.76
N LEU A 156 6.58 23.71 10.67
CA LEU A 156 5.28 23.50 10.02
C LEU A 156 4.56 22.33 10.71
N GLN A 157 3.46 22.62 11.43
CA GLN A 157 2.66 21.58 12.07
C GLN A 157 1.64 21.01 11.10
N TYR A 158 1.65 19.68 10.95
CA TYR A 158 0.63 18.94 10.22
C TYR A 158 -0.38 18.33 11.20
N ARG A 159 -1.64 18.77 11.16
CA ARG A 159 -2.74 18.17 11.93
C ARG A 159 -3.28 16.93 11.20
N LEU A 160 -3.26 15.77 11.85
CA LEU A 160 -3.82 14.52 11.31
C LEU A 160 -5.30 14.64 10.91
N GLN A 161 -6.07 15.50 11.59
CA GLN A 161 -7.49 15.74 11.32
C GLN A 161 -7.76 16.26 9.90
N ASN A 162 -6.77 16.89 9.26
CA ASN A 162 -6.87 17.36 7.88
C ASN A 162 -6.62 16.26 6.83
N ILE A 163 -6.15 15.06 7.22
CA ILE A 163 -6.12 13.88 6.34
C ILE A 163 -7.55 13.47 5.98
N ALA A 164 -8.48 13.46 6.95
CA ALA A 164 -9.88 13.13 6.69
C ALA A 164 -10.56 14.13 5.73
N LYS A 165 -10.16 15.41 5.78
CA LYS A 165 -10.61 16.44 4.83
C LYS A 165 -9.93 16.31 3.47
N LEU A 166 -8.65 15.92 3.41
CA LEU A 166 -8.00 15.58 2.14
C LEU A 166 -8.65 14.36 1.49
N GLU A 167 -8.98 13.36 2.31
CA GLU A 167 -9.63 12.14 1.89
C GLU A 167 -11.06 12.40 1.43
N SER A 168 -11.82 13.32 2.03
CA SER A 168 -13.13 13.73 1.51
C SER A 168 -13.04 14.53 0.19
N VAL A 169 -12.03 15.40 0.05
CA VAL A 169 -11.78 16.15 -1.20
C VAL A 169 -11.24 15.24 -2.33
N LEU A 170 -10.41 14.25 -2.00
CA LEU A 170 -9.93 13.25 -2.96
C LEU A 170 -10.99 12.18 -3.27
N SER A 171 -11.79 11.75 -2.29
CA SER A 171 -12.86 10.75 -2.46
C SER A 171 -14.02 11.29 -3.30
N SER A 172 -14.34 12.58 -3.18
CA SER A 172 -15.35 13.23 -4.03
C SER A 172 -14.93 13.38 -5.50
N ARG A 173 -13.61 13.43 -5.79
CA ARG A 173 -13.07 13.56 -7.14
C ARG A 173 -12.55 12.26 -7.76
N SER A 174 -12.20 11.26 -6.96
CA SER A 174 -11.62 10.03 -7.50
C SER A 174 -12.70 9.14 -8.14
N PRO A 175 -12.62 8.83 -9.45
CA PRO A 175 -13.53 7.87 -10.09
C PRO A 175 -13.35 6.44 -9.54
N SER A 176 -12.33 6.21 -8.70
CA SER A 176 -11.96 4.89 -8.18
C SER A 176 -13.08 4.23 -7.40
N GLY A 177 -13.91 4.97 -6.65
CA GLY A 177 -15.04 4.35 -5.94
C GLY A 177 -16.02 3.64 -6.88
N LYS A 178 -16.34 4.26 -8.02
CA LYS A 178 -17.27 3.69 -9.02
C LYS A 178 -16.60 2.61 -9.87
N LEU A 179 -15.36 2.81 -10.29
CA LEU A 179 -14.61 1.83 -11.08
C LEU A 179 -14.31 0.55 -10.29
N HIS A 180 -13.96 0.65 -9.01
CA HIS A 180 -13.81 -0.50 -8.11
C HIS A 180 -15.12 -1.24 -7.89
N MET A 181 -16.23 -0.51 -7.73
CA MET A 181 -17.55 -1.12 -7.63
C MET A 181 -17.93 -1.89 -8.90
N TYR A 182 -17.69 -1.33 -10.09
CA TYR A 182 -17.93 -2.04 -11.37
C TYR A 182 -16.98 -3.24 -11.57
N LEU A 183 -15.70 -3.13 -11.18
CA LEU A 183 -14.74 -4.24 -11.23
C LEU A 183 -15.16 -5.39 -10.31
N VAL A 184 -15.53 -5.08 -9.06
CA VAL A 184 -16.03 -6.08 -8.10
C VAL A 184 -17.33 -6.72 -8.60
N LEU A 185 -18.23 -5.91 -9.17
CA LEU A 185 -19.49 -6.37 -9.74
C LEU A 185 -19.29 -7.25 -11.00
N LEU A 186 -18.22 -7.04 -11.76
CA LEU A 186 -17.85 -7.86 -12.93
C LEU A 186 -17.15 -9.17 -12.50
N ILE A 187 -16.34 -9.11 -11.45
CA ILE A 187 -15.56 -10.26 -10.96
C ILE A 187 -16.43 -11.30 -10.28
N ALA A 188 -17.47 -10.91 -9.55
CA ALA A 188 -18.38 -11.86 -8.92
C ALA A 188 -19.01 -12.85 -9.93
N PRO A 189 -19.67 -12.42 -11.03
CA PRO A 189 -20.20 -13.34 -12.03
C PRO A 189 -19.10 -14.05 -12.83
N LEU A 190 -17.99 -13.38 -13.17
CA LEU A 190 -16.85 -14.04 -13.85
C LEU A 190 -16.24 -15.15 -13.00
N SER A 191 -16.13 -14.95 -11.68
CA SER A 191 -15.56 -15.92 -10.75
C SER A 191 -16.44 -17.16 -10.58
N LEU A 192 -17.77 -16.99 -10.61
CA LEU A 192 -18.73 -18.10 -10.59
C LEU A 192 -18.74 -18.86 -11.93
N VAL A 193 -18.61 -18.16 -13.06
CA VAL A 193 -18.56 -18.78 -14.39
C VAL A 193 -17.23 -19.49 -14.62
N ILE A 194 -16.10 -18.86 -14.30
CA ILE A 194 -14.75 -19.45 -14.34
C ILE A 194 -14.69 -20.63 -13.36
N GLY A 195 -15.17 -20.47 -12.13
CA GLY A 195 -15.20 -21.54 -11.13
C GLY A 195 -15.96 -22.79 -11.62
N ARG A 196 -17.11 -22.62 -12.31
CA ARG A 196 -17.93 -23.69 -12.90
C ARG A 196 -17.34 -24.30 -14.18
N VAL A 197 -16.67 -23.51 -15.02
CA VAL A 197 -16.04 -23.99 -16.27
C VAL A 197 -14.70 -24.67 -15.99
N LEU A 198 -13.99 -24.27 -14.93
CA LEU A 198 -12.64 -24.75 -14.61
C LEU A 198 -12.58 -25.85 -13.52
N THR A 199 -13.67 -26.13 -12.79
CA THR A 199 -13.66 -27.14 -11.70
C THR A 199 -13.22 -28.54 -12.14
N PRO A 200 -13.60 -29.03 -13.35
CA PRO A 200 -13.11 -30.31 -13.84
C PRO A 200 -11.70 -30.23 -14.46
N ALA A 201 -11.23 -29.05 -14.85
CA ALA A 201 -10.08 -28.89 -15.76
C ALA A 201 -8.80 -28.32 -15.12
N PHE A 202 -8.86 -27.63 -13.97
CA PHE A 202 -7.72 -26.86 -13.44
C PHE A 202 -7.07 -27.40 -12.15
N GLY A 203 -7.63 -28.42 -11.51
CA GLY A 203 -7.03 -29.06 -10.33
C GLY A 203 -6.51 -28.07 -9.28
N SER A 204 -5.22 -28.14 -8.93
CA SER A 204 -4.56 -27.26 -7.94
C SER A 204 -4.49 -25.77 -8.33
N HIS A 205 -4.75 -25.40 -9.60
CA HIS A 205 -4.72 -24.01 -10.05
C HIS A 205 -5.97 -23.21 -9.69
N GLY A 206 -7.13 -23.88 -9.56
CA GLY A 206 -8.43 -23.22 -9.39
C GLY A 206 -8.47 -22.23 -8.22
N PRO A 207 -8.10 -22.63 -6.99
CA PRO A 207 -8.19 -21.76 -5.83
C PRO A 207 -7.30 -20.51 -5.91
N ILE A 208 -6.05 -20.66 -6.37
CA ILE A 208 -5.10 -19.53 -6.46
C ILE A 208 -5.43 -18.60 -7.62
N LEU A 209 -5.95 -19.13 -8.74
CA LEU A 209 -6.45 -18.31 -9.85
C LEU A 209 -7.66 -17.47 -9.43
N LEU A 210 -8.61 -18.08 -8.70
CA LEU A 210 -9.76 -17.38 -8.15
C LEU A 210 -9.32 -16.26 -7.20
N ALA A 211 -8.39 -16.58 -6.29
CA ALA A 211 -7.79 -15.58 -5.41
C ALA A 211 -7.12 -14.45 -6.20
N ALA A 212 -6.32 -14.77 -7.23
CA ALA A 212 -5.68 -13.78 -8.09
C ALA A 212 -6.70 -12.81 -8.71
N LEU A 213 -7.80 -13.33 -9.28
CA LEU A 213 -8.81 -12.53 -9.96
C LEU A 213 -9.57 -11.60 -8.99
N ILE A 214 -9.91 -12.08 -7.79
CA ILE A 214 -10.64 -11.30 -6.78
C ILE A 214 -9.72 -10.27 -6.11
N LEU A 215 -8.48 -10.66 -5.81
CA LEU A 215 -7.56 -9.85 -5.02
C LEU A 215 -6.78 -8.84 -5.86
N PHE A 216 -6.65 -9.05 -7.18
CA PHE A 216 -5.95 -8.11 -8.04
C PHE A 216 -6.57 -6.69 -8.05
N PRO A 217 -7.89 -6.48 -8.19
CA PRO A 217 -8.50 -5.14 -8.06
C PRO A 217 -8.28 -4.51 -6.69
N VAL A 218 -8.29 -5.33 -5.64
CA VAL A 218 -7.98 -4.87 -4.27
C VAL A 218 -6.53 -4.37 -4.24
N SER A 219 -5.59 -5.09 -4.86
CA SER A 219 -4.20 -4.63 -4.99
C SER A 219 -4.09 -3.31 -5.75
N GLN A 220 -4.91 -3.07 -6.78
CA GLN A 220 -4.94 -1.79 -7.50
C GLN A 220 -5.46 -0.65 -6.62
N TRP A 221 -6.47 -0.92 -5.79
CA TRP A 221 -6.94 0.04 -4.80
C TRP A 221 -5.82 0.43 -3.82
N ILE A 222 -5.12 -0.58 -3.27
CA ILE A 222 -4.01 -0.40 -2.34
C ILE A 222 -2.86 0.38 -3.00
N ALA A 223 -2.52 0.08 -4.26
CA ALA A 223 -1.54 0.84 -5.03
C ALA A 223 -1.93 2.32 -5.13
N GLY A 224 -3.22 2.62 -5.36
CA GLY A 224 -3.74 3.98 -5.35
C GLY A 224 -3.58 4.68 -3.99
N ILE A 225 -3.86 3.98 -2.88
CA ILE A 225 -3.62 4.48 -1.52
C ILE A 225 -2.13 4.75 -1.31
N GLY A 226 -1.25 3.84 -1.74
CA GLY A 226 0.20 3.99 -1.63
C GLY A 226 0.72 5.22 -2.38
N VAL A 227 0.24 5.47 -3.60
CA VAL A 227 0.60 6.67 -4.37
C VAL A 227 0.14 7.94 -3.65
N ARG A 228 -1.10 7.99 -3.15
CA ARG A 228 -1.63 9.14 -2.38
C ARG A 228 -0.78 9.40 -1.13
N GLN A 229 -0.54 8.34 -0.34
CA GLN A 229 0.28 8.38 0.85
C GLN A 229 1.69 8.91 0.57
N TYR A 230 2.33 8.44 -0.50
CA TYR A 230 3.65 8.90 -0.90
C TYR A 230 3.65 10.39 -1.25
N PHE A 231 2.68 10.85 -2.04
CA PHE A 231 2.61 12.27 -2.41
C PHE A 231 2.37 13.18 -1.22
N VAL A 232 1.48 12.78 -0.29
CA VAL A 232 1.06 13.62 0.84
C VAL A 232 2.06 13.59 1.99
N MET A 233 2.56 12.41 2.36
CA MET A 233 3.40 12.26 3.55
C MET A 233 4.90 12.27 3.24
N VAL A 234 5.32 12.04 2.00
CA VAL A 234 6.75 11.99 1.65
C VAL A 234 7.14 13.13 0.69
N ARG A 235 6.44 13.26 -0.44
CA ARG A 235 6.83 14.24 -1.47
C ARG A 235 6.52 15.68 -1.06
N LEU A 236 5.30 15.95 -0.60
CA LEU A 236 4.84 17.28 -0.22
C LEU A 236 5.68 17.86 0.94
N PRO A 237 5.96 17.13 2.02
CA PRO A 237 6.74 17.66 3.14
C PRO A 237 8.19 17.91 2.74
N ARG A 238 8.81 17.02 1.95
CA ARG A 238 10.16 17.25 1.41
C ARG A 238 10.25 18.48 0.50
N MET A 239 9.20 18.75 -0.27
CA MET A 239 9.15 19.95 -1.10
C MET A 239 9.03 21.21 -0.23
N LEU A 240 8.18 21.19 0.79
CA LEU A 240 8.02 22.30 1.74
C LEU A 240 9.30 22.55 2.54
N GLU A 241 9.97 21.50 3.04
CA GLU A 241 11.25 21.60 3.75
C GLU A 241 12.33 22.25 2.87
N ARG A 242 12.37 21.94 1.57
CA ARG A 242 13.33 22.54 0.63
C ARG A 242 13.02 23.99 0.29
N THR A 243 11.74 24.34 0.12
CA THR A 243 11.35 25.68 -0.30
C THR A 243 11.28 26.66 0.87
N GLN A 244 10.86 26.21 2.05
CA GLN A 244 10.63 27.07 3.22
C GLN A 244 11.71 26.91 4.31
N GLY A 245 12.59 25.91 4.22
CA GLY A 245 13.68 25.68 5.17
C GLY A 245 13.26 25.18 6.56
N LYS A 246 11.98 24.91 6.78
CA LYS A 246 11.43 24.47 8.09
C LYS A 246 11.04 22.99 8.05
N SER A 247 11.34 22.26 9.12
CA SER A 247 10.94 20.85 9.25
C SER A 247 9.43 20.69 9.43
N VAL A 248 8.85 19.65 8.82
CA VAL A 248 7.42 19.32 8.94
C VAL A 248 7.21 18.21 9.96
N ILE A 249 6.63 18.56 11.11
CA ILE A 249 6.40 17.64 12.23
C ILE A 249 4.90 17.40 12.41
N VAL A 250 4.55 16.16 12.76
CA VAL A 250 3.17 15.79 13.09
C VAL A 250 2.80 16.34 14.46
N ALA A 251 1.75 17.16 14.52
CA ALA A 251 1.17 17.60 15.78
C ALA A 251 0.18 16.52 16.27
N SER A 252 0.50 15.86 17.38
CA SER A 252 -0.50 15.10 18.13
C SER A 252 -1.35 16.13 18.87
N ASP A 253 -2.56 16.41 18.38
CA ASP A 253 -3.54 17.12 19.20
C ASP A 253 -3.87 16.19 20.38
N ASP A 254 -3.67 16.71 21.60
CA ASP A 254 -4.21 16.10 22.81
C ASP A 254 -5.73 15.99 22.61
N ILE A 255 -6.20 14.76 22.44
CA ILE A 255 -7.63 14.43 22.49
C ILE A 255 -8.04 14.67 23.94
N HIS A 256 -8.67 15.81 24.20
CA HIS A 256 -9.54 15.98 25.35
C HIS A 256 -10.88 15.32 25.07
#